data_AF-A0A0A1ZV18-F1
#
_entry.id   AF-A0A0A1ZV18-F1
#
_cell.length_a   1.000
_cell.length_b   1.000
_cell.length_c   1.000
_cell.angle_alpha   90.00
_cell.angle_beta   90.00
_cell.angle_gamma   90.00
#
_symmetry.space_group_name_H-M   'P 1'
#
loop_
_entity.id
_entity.type
_entity.pdbx_description
1 polymer ?
#
loop_
_entity_poly.entity_id
_entity_poly.type
_entity_poly.pdbx_seq_one_letter_code
_entity_poly.pdbx_strand_id
1 'polypeptide(L)' 'MKIVFNFSLFLFVLLLGVDKSFSLTDYQIKNICRKEIRESTCIKNLKDKRYLLKKGNFIEIPVIPYKR' A
#
# COMPACT_ATOMS: atom_id res chain seq x y z
N MET A 1 -16.02 7.69 34.77
CA MET A 1 -16.33 6.91 33.55
C MET A 1 -16.16 7.68 32.23
N LYS A 2 -15.57 8.88 32.21
CA LYS A 2 -15.19 9.58 30.96
C LYS A 2 -13.78 9.23 30.47
N ILE A 3 -12.83 9.04 31.39
CA ILE A 3 -11.41 8.82 31.07
C ILE A 3 -11.19 7.47 30.36
N VAL A 4 -11.86 6.41 30.83
CA VAL A 4 -11.76 5.06 30.24
C VAL A 4 -12.31 5.03 28.82
N PHE A 5 -13.37 5.80 28.54
CA PHE A 5 -13.98 5.89 27.21
C PHE A 5 -13.05 6.58 26.20
N ASN A 6 -12.39 7.67 26.61
CA ASN A 6 -11.42 8.36 25.77
C ASN A 6 -10.16 7.52 25.52
N PHE A 7 -9.73 6.73 26.51
CA PHE A 7 -8.58 5.84 26.37
C PHE A 7 -8.87 4.67 25.42
N SER A 8 -10.10 4.13 25.48
CA SER A 8 -10.59 3.11 24.55
C SER A 8 -10.61 3.61 23.09
N LEU A 9 -11.12 4.82 22.86
CA LEU A 9 -11.11 5.46 21.53
C LEU A 9 -9.68 5.71 21.02
N PHE A 10 -8.78 6.14 21.89
CA PHE A 10 -7.37 6.37 21.54
C PHE A 10 -6.66 5.07 21.11
N LEU A 11 -6.90 3.96 21.82
CA LEU A 11 -6.39 2.64 21.45
C LEU A 11 -6.96 2.14 20.11
N PHE A 12 -8.22 2.46 19.81
CA PHE A 12 -8.87 2.07 18.55
C PHE A 12 -8.21 2.74 17.34
N VAL A 13 -7.83 4.02 17.45
CA VAL A 13 -7.11 4.75 16.39
C VAL A 13 -5.71 4.18 16.15
N LEU A 14 -5.02 3.75 17.21
CA LEU A 14 -3.70 3.10 17.10
C LEU A 14 -3.77 1.76 16.34
N LEU A 15 -4.84 0.98 16.55
CA LEU A 15 -5.04 -0.31 15.87
C LEU A 15 -5.40 -0.15 14.38
N LEU A 16 -6.08 0.93 14.00
CA LEU A 16 -6.44 1.19 12.60
C LEU A 16 -5.26 1.73 11.75
N GLY A 17 -4.17 2.17 12.39
CA GLY A 17 -3.08 2.90 11.72
C GLY A 17 -1.94 2.06 11.13
N VAL A 18 -2.01 0.72 11.19
CA VAL A 18 -0.83 -0.14 10.92
C VAL A 18 -0.92 -0.95 9.63
N ASP A 19 -1.87 -0.68 8.74
CA ASP A 19 -1.79 -1.19 7.37
C ASP A 19 -0.92 -0.28 6.48
N LYS A 20 0.31 -0.03 6.92
CA LYS A 20 1.40 0.42 6.03
C LYS A 20 1.81 -0.76 5.15
N SER A 21 0.89 -1.24 4.32
CA SER A 21 1.27 -2.02 3.16
C SER A 21 2.07 -1.08 2.26
N PHE A 22 3.40 -1.13 2.35
CA PHE A 22 4.36 -0.40 1.51
C PHE A 22 4.26 -0.82 0.02
N SER A 23 3.18 -1.50 -0.36
CA SER A 23 2.85 -1.94 -1.70
C SER A 23 2.25 -0.75 -2.46
N LEU A 24 2.92 -0.31 -3.52
CA LEU A 24 2.56 0.79 -4.42
C LEU A 24 1.08 1.26 -4.42
N THR A 25 0.85 2.57 -4.27
CA THR A 25 -0.48 3.17 -4.49
C THR A 25 -0.85 3.17 -5.97
N ASP A 26 -2.14 3.32 -6.31
CA ASP A 26 -2.59 3.41 -7.70
C ASP A 26 -1.94 4.57 -8.46
N TYR A 27 -1.70 5.69 -7.77
CA TYR A 27 -0.95 6.82 -8.32
C TYR A 27 0.49 6.44 -8.66
N GLN A 28 1.18 5.72 -7.76
CA GLN A 28 2.55 5.28 -8.00
C GLN A 28 2.62 4.25 -9.13
N ILE A 29 1.67 3.30 -9.20
CA ILE A 29 1.55 2.35 -10.32
C ILE A 29 1.39 3.10 -11.65
N LYS A 30 0.47 4.06 -11.71
CA LYS A 30 0.25 4.87 -12.91
C LYS A 30 1.52 5.64 -13.29
N ASN A 31 2.22 6.22 -12.33
CA ASN A 31 3.44 6.98 -12.60
C ASN A 31 4.60 6.10 -13.09
N ILE A 32 4.75 4.88 -12.55
CA ILE A 32 5.73 3.89 -13.02
C ILE A 32 5.41 3.45 -14.45
N CYS A 33 4.15 3.09 -14.71
CA CYS A 33 3.73 2.56 -16.00
C CYS A 33 3.59 3.61 -17.11
N ARG A 34 3.57 4.91 -16.77
CA ARG A 34 3.47 5.99 -17.76
C ARG A 34 4.61 5.99 -18.79
N LYS A 35 5.78 5.43 -18.42
CA LYS A 35 6.96 5.34 -19.29
C LYS A 35 7.01 4.06 -20.13
N GLU A 36 6.09 3.12 -19.91
CA GLU A 36 6.03 1.84 -20.62
C GLU A 36 5.27 1.97 -21.94
N ILE A 37 5.75 1.27 -22.98
CA ILE A 37 5.08 1.23 -24.30
C ILE A 37 3.68 0.63 -24.17
N ARG A 38 3.49 -0.30 -23.22
CA ARG A 38 2.20 -0.97 -22.95
C ARG A 38 1.70 -0.61 -21.54
N GLU A 39 1.36 0.66 -21.32
CA GLU A 39 0.89 1.19 -20.03
C GLU A 39 -0.20 0.32 -19.39
N SER A 40 -1.22 -0.08 -20.14
CA SER A 40 -2.33 -0.90 -19.63
C SER A 40 -1.89 -2.27 -19.11
N THR A 41 -0.94 -2.90 -19.80
CA THR A 41 -0.37 -4.21 -19.40
C THR A 41 0.50 -4.05 -18.15
N CYS A 42 1.31 -2.99 -18.10
CA CYS A 42 2.10 -2.66 -16.92
C CYS A 42 1.20 -2.43 -15.68
N ILE A 43 0.12 -1.65 -15.83
CA ILE A 43 -0.82 -1.37 -14.74
C ILE A 43 -1.44 -2.67 -14.23
N LYS A 44 -1.88 -3.55 -15.14
CA LYS A 44 -2.45 -4.85 -14.77
C LYS A 44 -1.44 -5.70 -14.00
N ASN A 45 -0.23 -5.86 -14.53
CA ASN A 45 0.82 -6.64 -13.88
C ASN A 45 1.18 -6.12 -12.49
N LEU A 46 1.30 -4.80 -12.30
CA LEU A 46 1.61 -4.22 -10.98
C LEU A 46 0.43 -4.36 -10.00
N LYS A 47 -0.81 -4.27 -10.47
CA LYS A 47 -2.00 -4.53 -9.65
C LYS A 47 -2.06 -6.00 -9.19
N ASP A 48 -1.75 -6.94 -10.09
CA ASP A 48 -1.72 -8.37 -9.80
C ASP A 48 -0.62 -8.70 -8.80
N LYS A 49 0.59 -8.16 -9.00
CA LYS A 49 1.68 -8.26 -8.02
C LYS A 49 1.27 -7.69 -6.66
N ARG A 50 0.68 -6.49 -6.62
CA ARG A 50 0.21 -5.89 -5.36
C ARG A 50 -0.80 -6.79 -4.63
N TYR A 51 -1.70 -7.43 -5.37
CA TYR A 51 -2.66 -8.37 -4.80
C TYR A 51 -1.97 -9.59 -4.19
N LEU A 52 -1.02 -10.20 -4.92
CA LEU A 52 -0.23 -11.33 -4.43
C LEU A 52 0.60 -10.97 -3.19
N LEU A 53 1.19 -9.77 -3.16
CA LEU A 53 1.93 -9.28 -1.99
C LEU A 53 1.02 -9.14 -0.77
N LYS A 54 -0.19 -8.60 -0.93
CA LYS A 54 -1.19 -8.52 0.15
C LYS A 54 -1.64 -9.88 0.65
N LYS A 55 -1.58 -10.91 -0.20
CA LYS A 55 -1.87 -12.31 0.17
C LYS A 55 -0.73 -12.97 0.95
N GLY A 56 0.43 -12.31 1.08
CA GLY A 56 1.61 -12.83 1.78
C GLY A 56 2.57 -13.60 0.88
N ASN A 57 2.41 -13.52 -0.45
CA ASN A 57 3.32 -14.18 -1.37
C ASN A 57 4.66 -13.41 -1.42
N PHE A 58 5.77 -14.14 -1.39
CA PHE A 58 7.10 -13.59 -1.66
C PHE A 58 7.24 -13.27 -3.15
N ILE A 59 7.21 -11.99 -3.49
CA ILE A 59 7.35 -11.51 -4.86
C ILE A 59 8.21 -10.24 -4.90
N GLU A 60 8.87 -10.01 -6.03
CA GLU A 60 9.54 -8.75 -6.30
C GLU A 60 8.55 -7.71 -6.86
N ILE A 61 8.43 -6.59 -6.15
CA ILE A 61 7.63 -5.43 -6.56
C ILE A 61 8.51 -4.19 -6.57
N PRO A 62 8.45 -3.34 -7.60
CA PRO A 62 9.19 -2.08 -7.59
C PRO A 62 8.68 -1.19 -6.46
N VAL A 63 9.59 -0.54 -5.75
CA VAL A 63 9.26 0.40 -4.67
C VAL A 63 9.85 1.75 -5.05
N ILE A 64 9.06 2.82 -4.88
CA ILE A 64 9.59 4.18 -5.01
C ILE A 64 10.28 4.51 -3.69
N PRO A 65 11.60 4.70 -3.66
CA PRO A 65 12.30 5.01 -2.43
C PRO A 65 11.78 6.33 -1.87
N TYR A 66 11.58 6.38 -0.54
CA TYR A 66 11.32 7.63 0.14
C TYR A 66 12.56 8.52 -0.01
N LYS A 67 12.39 9.78 -0.46
CA LYS A 67 13.51 10.72 -0.56
C LYS A 67 14.16 10.84 0.83
N ARG A 68 15.47 10.61 0.90
CA ARG A 68 16.28 10.90 2.09
C ARG A 68 16.46 12.40 2.26
#